data_AF-A0A820L940-F1
#
_entry.id   AF-A0A820L940-F1
#
_cell.length_a   1.000
_cell.length_b   1.000
_cell.length_c   1.000
_cell.angle_alpha   90.00
_cell.angle_beta   90.00
_cell.angle_gamma   90.00
#
_symmetry.space_group_name_H-M   'P 1'
#
loop_
_entity.id
_entity.type
_entity.pdbx_description
1 polymer ?
#
loop_
_entity_poly.entity_id
_entity_poly.type
_entity_poly.pdbx_seq_one_letter_code
_entity_poly.pdbx_strand_id
1 'polypeptide(L)'
;PFVPQDKFRNLEHPEAKGRRPLEIIPGVDIQPFVPPEKFLKLDHVPPSERPERELAEPKRAPRVISPLTNCELEELMPVLLTTTIDAGVPMAS
;
A
#
# COMPACT_ATOMS: atom_id res chain seq x y z
N PRO A 1 -8.98 -4.09 -58.22
CA PRO A 1 -9.31 -5.53 -58.40
C PRO A 1 -10.56 -5.90 -57.59
N PHE A 2 -11.61 -6.39 -58.26
CA PHE A 2 -12.86 -6.77 -57.62
C PHE A 2 -12.77 -8.21 -57.12
N VAL A 3 -13.06 -8.45 -55.84
CA VAL A 3 -13.08 -9.80 -55.25
C VAL A 3 -14.49 -10.37 -55.47
N PRO A 4 -14.63 -11.53 -56.14
CA PRO A 4 -15.93 -12.18 -56.32
C PRO A 4 -16.60 -12.47 -54.98
N GLN A 5 -17.91 -12.23 -54.86
CA GLN A 5 -18.63 -12.38 -53.59
C GLN A 5 -18.50 -13.79 -52.99
N ASP A 6 -18.39 -14.83 -53.83
CA ASP A 6 -18.29 -16.21 -53.37
C ASP A 6 -16.92 -16.61 -52.78
N LYS A 7 -15.92 -15.73 -52.82
CA LYS A 7 -14.55 -16.03 -52.33
C LYS A 7 -14.50 -16.42 -50.85
N PHE A 8 -15.49 -15.99 -50.06
CA PHE A 8 -15.51 -16.18 -48.61
C PHE A 8 -16.55 -17.21 -48.14
N ARG A 9 -17.25 -17.87 -49.07
CA ARG A 9 -18.30 -18.85 -48.76
C ARG A 9 -17.81 -20.03 -47.88
N ASN A 10 -16.53 -20.35 -47.96
CA ASN A 10 -15.87 -21.39 -47.15
C ASN A 10 -15.55 -20.94 -45.71
N LEU A 11 -15.54 -19.63 -45.43
CA LEU A 11 -15.36 -19.06 -44.09
C LEU A 11 -16.71 -18.85 -43.39
N GLU A 12 -17.76 -18.52 -44.15
CA GLU A 12 -19.11 -18.24 -43.64
C GLU A 12 -19.87 -19.50 -43.22
N HIS A 13 -19.56 -20.66 -43.81
CA HIS A 13 -20.17 -21.95 -43.46
C HIS A 13 -19.13 -22.96 -42.95
N PRO A 14 -18.66 -22.82 -41.69
CA PRO A 14 -17.65 -23.71 -41.09
C PRO A 14 -18.17 -25.13 -40.79
N GLU A 15 -19.43 -25.43 -41.11
CA GLU A 15 -20.09 -26.73 -40.90
C GLU A 15 -19.75 -27.76 -42.00
N ALA A 16 -19.22 -27.32 -43.16
CA ALA A 16 -19.11 -28.18 -44.35
C ALA A 16 -17.81 -29.01 -44.46
N LYS A 17 -16.84 -28.86 -43.55
CA LYS A 17 -15.63 -29.71 -43.50
C LYS A 17 -15.22 -29.96 -42.06
N GLY A 18 -15.04 -31.25 -41.73
CA GLY A 18 -14.78 -31.76 -40.38
C GLY A 18 -13.93 -30.85 -39.52
N ARG A 19 -14.52 -30.37 -38.42
CA ARG A 19 -13.87 -29.52 -37.44
C ARG A 19 -12.70 -30.30 -36.83
N ARG A 20 -11.49 -29.74 -36.91
CA ARG A 20 -10.40 -30.18 -36.02
C ARG A 20 -10.85 -29.91 -34.58
N PRO A 21 -10.59 -30.80 -33.62
CA PRO A 21 -10.90 -30.53 -32.22
C PRO A 21 -10.25 -29.19 -31.84
N LEU A 22 -11.05 -28.25 -31.37
CA LEU A 22 -10.54 -27.00 -30.82
C LEU A 22 -9.96 -27.34 -29.45
N GLU A 23 -8.64 -27.23 -29.32
CA GLU A 23 -7.99 -27.27 -28.01
C GLU A 23 -8.23 -25.92 -27.35
N ILE A 24 -9.09 -25.91 -26.33
CA ILE A 24 -9.38 -24.71 -25.54
C ILE A 24 -8.19 -24.51 -24.61
N ILE A 25 -7.26 -23.64 -24.99
CA ILE A 25 -6.15 -23.22 -24.14
C ILE A 25 -6.66 -22.10 -23.22
N PRO A 26 -6.60 -22.26 -21.89
CA PRO A 26 -6.92 -21.18 -20.96
C PRO A 26 -6.06 -19.95 -21.23
N GLY A 27 -6.68 -18.76 -21.26
CA GLY A 27 -5.95 -17.49 -21.44
C GLY A 27 -5.17 -17.03 -20.21
N VAL A 28 -5.04 -17.89 -19.20
CA VAL A 28 -4.35 -17.63 -17.94
C VAL A 28 -3.32 -18.71 -17.74
N ASP A 29 -2.06 -18.30 -17.56
CA ASP A 29 -0.99 -19.22 -17.18
C ASP A 29 -1.24 -19.72 -15.75
N ILE A 30 -1.46 -21.03 -15.63
CA ILE A 30 -1.66 -21.72 -14.35
C ILE A 30 -0.33 -22.22 -13.77
N GLN A 31 0.79 -22.04 -14.48
CA GLN A 31 2.08 -22.47 -13.99
C GLN A 31 2.61 -21.47 -12.96
N PRO A 32 3.00 -21.94 -11.76
CA PRO A 32 3.62 -21.07 -10.79
C PRO A 32 4.96 -20.58 -11.32
N PHE A 33 5.14 -19.26 -11.38
CA PHE A 33 6.39 -18.60 -11.80
C PHE A 33 7.59 -18.99 -10.92
N VAL A 34 7.32 -19.47 -9.69
CA VAL A 34 8.33 -19.87 -8.71
C VAL A 34 7.99 -21.26 -8.16
N PRO A 35 8.94 -22.22 -8.19
CA PRO A 35 8.74 -23.54 -7.58
C PRO A 35 8.40 -23.42 -6.09
N PRO A 36 7.37 -24.12 -5.58
CA PRO A 36 6.93 -24.06 -4.19
C PRO A 36 8.04 -24.34 -3.17
N GLU A 37 9.02 -25.17 -3.55
CA GLU A 37 10.14 -25.60 -2.71
C GLU A 37 11.05 -24.43 -2.31
N LYS A 38 11.01 -23.32 -3.06
CA LYS A 38 11.78 -22.11 -2.73
C LYS A 38 11.22 -21.36 -1.52
N PHE A 39 9.98 -21.65 -1.12
CA PHE A 39 9.33 -21.02 0.05
C PHE A 39 9.55 -21.79 1.36
N LEU A 40 10.06 -23.03 1.32
CA LEU A 40 10.31 -23.87 2.51
C LEU A 40 11.22 -23.20 3.57
N LYS A 41 12.06 -22.24 3.14
CA LYS A 41 12.95 -21.48 4.03
C LYS A 41 12.24 -20.39 4.82
N LEU A 42 11.01 -20.04 4.46
CA LEU A 42 10.19 -19.03 5.15
C LEU A 42 9.30 -19.65 6.23
N ASP A 43 9.04 -20.95 6.16
CA ASP A 43 8.19 -21.66 7.13
C ASP A 43 8.87 -21.87 8.50
N HIS A 44 10.20 -21.75 8.53
CA HIS A 44 10.99 -21.80 9.76
C HIS A 44 11.33 -20.39 10.25
N VAL A 45 10.31 -19.66 10.71
CA VAL A 45 10.54 -18.50 11.57
C VAL A 45 10.79 -19.06 12.97
N PRO A 46 12.02 -19.03 13.51
CA PRO A 46 12.21 -19.32 14.93
C PRO A 46 11.31 -18.35 15.71
N PRO A 47 10.71 -18.77 16.84
CA PRO A 47 9.94 -17.85 17.66
C PRO A 47 10.88 -16.70 18.04
N SER A 48 10.75 -15.60 17.32
CA SER A 48 11.43 -14.35 17.60
C SER A 48 11.12 -14.06 19.07
N GLU A 49 12.16 -13.91 19.88
CA GLU A 49 12.05 -13.28 21.18
C GLU A 49 11.23 -12.02 20.93
N ARG A 50 9.97 -12.03 21.38
CA ARG A 50 9.08 -10.89 21.18
C ARG A 50 9.88 -9.66 21.57
N PRO A 51 10.06 -8.65 20.68
CA PRO A 51 10.64 -7.40 21.14
C PRO A 51 9.81 -7.00 22.35
N GLU A 52 10.48 -6.68 23.46
CA GLU A 52 9.86 -6.15 24.67
C GLU A 52 8.75 -5.22 24.21
N ARG A 53 7.51 -5.51 24.61
CA ARG A 53 6.35 -4.69 24.25
C ARG A 53 6.78 -3.24 24.48
N GLU A 54 6.92 -2.47 23.40
CA GLU A 54 7.08 -1.03 23.49
C GLU A 54 5.91 -0.56 24.35
N LEU A 55 6.21 -0.25 25.62
CA LEU A 55 5.20 0.12 26.58
C LEU A 55 4.69 1.47 26.07
N ALA A 56 3.56 1.45 25.38
CA ALA A 56 3.01 2.64 24.75
C ALA A 56 3.01 3.77 25.77
N GLU A 57 3.73 4.85 25.47
CA GLU A 57 3.82 5.97 26.39
C GLU A 57 2.39 6.45 26.73
N PRO A 58 2.09 6.72 28.00
CA PRO A 58 0.74 7.12 28.39
C PRO A 58 0.37 8.41 27.67
N LYS A 59 -0.80 8.39 27.00
CA LYS A 59 -1.36 9.57 26.33
C LYS A 59 -1.42 10.73 27.32
N ARG A 60 -0.90 11.89 26.92
CA ARG A 60 -0.74 13.04 27.80
C ARG A 60 -1.07 14.32 27.06
N ALA A 61 -1.91 15.16 27.66
CA ALA A 61 -2.22 16.46 27.09
C ALA A 61 -1.01 17.41 27.16
N PRO A 62 -0.92 18.40 26.25
CA PRO A 62 0.09 19.44 26.35
C PRO A 62 0.04 20.20 27.69
N ARG A 63 1.18 20.68 28.17
CA ARG A 63 1.29 21.44 29.43
C ARG A 63 2.30 22.58 29.33
N VAL A 64 1.96 23.72 29.91
CA VAL A 64 2.91 24.85 30.06
C VAL A 64 4.01 24.48 31.06
N ILE A 65 5.27 24.52 30.62
CA ILE A 65 6.45 24.32 31.46
C ILE A 65 6.95 25.66 32.00
N SER A 66 7.09 26.66 31.13
CA SER A 66 7.59 27.98 31.50
C SER A 66 6.53 29.03 31.15
N PRO A 67 5.76 29.54 32.14
CA PRO A 67 4.72 30.52 31.89
C PRO A 67 5.31 31.86 31.46
N LEU A 68 4.51 32.64 30.72
CA LEU A 68 4.87 34.02 30.43
C LEU A 68 4.92 34.83 31.72
N THR A 69 5.87 35.76 31.77
CA THR A 69 6.03 36.70 32.88
C THR A 69 5.62 38.09 32.44
N ASN A 70 5.10 38.87 33.38
CA ASN A 70 4.89 40.30 33.14
C ASN A 70 6.23 40.97 32.85
N CYS A 71 6.23 41.93 31.94
CA CYS A 71 7.37 42.79 31.66
C CYS A 71 6.88 44.22 31.47
N GLU A 72 7.73 45.18 31.82
CA GLU A 72 7.51 46.59 31.49
C GLU A 72 8.14 46.88 30.14
N LEU A 73 7.43 47.64 29.31
CA LEU A 73 7.82 47.95 27.94
C LEU A 73 7.66 49.44 27.68
N GLU A 74 8.59 49.97 26.91
CA GLU A 74 8.50 51.33 26.38
C GLU A 74 7.78 51.34 25.04
N GLU A 75 7.10 52.45 24.73
CA GLU A 75 6.40 52.61 23.46
C GLU A 75 7.36 52.50 22.27
N LEU A 76 6.86 51.95 21.15
CA LEU A 76 7.60 51.76 19.90
C LEU A 76 8.78 50.77 19.98
N MET A 77 8.91 50.02 21.08
CA MET A 77 9.92 48.98 21.21
C MET A 77 9.35 47.58 20.89
N PRO A 78 10.03 46.77 20.06
CA PRO A 78 9.62 45.38 19.84
C PRO A 78 9.92 44.54 21.08
N VAL A 79 9.00 43.62 21.39
CA VAL A 79 9.16 42.66 22.49
C VAL A 79 9.12 41.23 21.96
N LEU A 80 9.96 40.36 22.54
CA LEU A 80 9.90 38.91 22.34
C LEU A 80 9.34 38.25 23.61
N LEU A 81 8.15 37.67 23.50
CA LEU A 81 7.53 36.90 24.57
C LEU A 81 7.78 35.41 24.32
N THR A 82 8.49 34.74 25.23
CA THR A 82 8.84 33.32 25.11
C THR A 82 8.21 32.49 26.21
N THR A 83 7.62 31.36 25.85
CA THR A 83 7.11 30.33 26.76
C THR A 83 7.57 28.97 26.28
N THR A 84 7.65 28.01 27.19
CA THR A 84 7.94 26.60 26.84
C THR A 84 6.73 25.75 27.16
N ILE A 85 6.29 24.96 26.18
CA ILE A 85 5.15 24.05 26.29
C ILE A 85 5.62 22.63 26.00
N ASP A 86 5.27 21.71 26.87
CA ASP A 86 5.32 20.29 26.62
C ASP A 86 4.17 19.93 25.67
N ALA A 87 4.47 19.38 24.49
CA ALA A 87 3.46 19.01 23.50
C ALA A 87 2.62 17.78 23.91
N GLY A 88 3.02 17.06 24.96
CA GLY A 88 2.35 15.83 25.37
C GLY A 88 2.54 14.69 24.37
N VAL A 89 1.67 13.69 24.44
CA VAL A 89 1.65 12.51 23.56
C VAL A 89 0.28 12.50 22.86
N PRO A 90 0.23 12.60 21.51
CA PRO A 90 -1.02 12.75 20.79
C PRO A 90 -1.96 11.57 21.00
N MET A 91 -3.25 11.86 21.06
CA MET A 91 -4.26 10.82 20.94
C MET A 91 -4.31 10.40 19.48
N ALA A 92 -3.71 9.25 19.14
CA ALA A 92 -3.89 8.66 17.81
C ALA A 92 -5.40 8.66 17.45
N SER A 93 -5.73 9.30 16.32
CA SER A 93 -7.07 9.42 15.73
C SER A 93 -7.40 8.22 14.86
#